data_AF-A0AAX0HDM9-F1
#
_entry.id   AF-A0AAX0HDM9-F1
#
_cell.length_a   1.000
_cell.length_b   1.000
_cell.length_c   1.000
_cell.angle_alpha   90.00
_cell.angle_beta   90.00
_cell.angle_gamma   90.00
#
_symmetry.space_group_name_H-M   'P 1'
#
loop_
_entity.id
_entity.type
_entity.pdbx_description
1 polymer ?
#
loop_
_entity_poly.entity_id
_entity_poly.type
_entity_poly.pdbx_seq_one_letter_code
_entity_poly.pdbx_strand_id
1 'polypeptide(L)'
;MGKIVRVFLLFILSVFAFGADFSSWLGEFDTKFHSSTKQEQLRIYHDLKGAYVHSILNDNKDLKIQTLLRLVDGSKKLGLDYKVYESELKNYENKDIISYAQTKESAKKTQKQTANTNIIPKVETPTKKIESKEQKTENEVQKSSSKESKDEVKRSLRVLKFSSDDDSFVLSLNRDVDEKEIKTFELNTKELYKRIYDINAILTTPFKKPTQKISDDIRVAQFDKDTVRVVFYSDKKQNINTKFENKSIIFFIKEDASKKPATDLDVKSQTQKTNDKTTQKSKTQTSAAAKNSKKEDDKKSQIETKNTIKNIPRNKTIVLDAGHGGKDAGAVGSRTLYEKNVVLKVALKAGKILKNRGYKVYYTRDKDKFIGLRNRTSFANDKMADLFISIHANAAPNSKKASEMQGIETFFLSPTRSERSMRAANLENKSDTDEMNYFTKISFLNFLNREKIIASNKLAIDIQTNLLSSVRTNYNVSDGGVREAPFWVLVGALMPAVLIETGYITHPKEGKLLANDAYADKLAEGIANGIDDYFAKNR
;
A
#
# COMPACT_ATOMS: atom_id res chain seq x y z
N MET A 1 -20.67 41.15 8.80
CA MET A 1 -19.21 41.02 8.63
C MET A 1 -18.91 39.63 8.13
N GLY A 2 -18.76 39.50 6.81
CA GLY A 2 -18.53 38.24 6.11
C GLY A 2 -17.39 38.40 5.13
N LYS A 3 -16.78 37.25 4.79
CA LYS A 3 -15.64 37.06 3.89
C LYS A 3 -14.29 37.43 4.53
N ILE A 4 -13.58 36.41 5.02
CA ILE A 4 -12.11 36.18 4.99
C ILE A 4 -11.88 34.99 5.93
N VAL A 5 -12.11 33.75 5.47
CA VAL A 5 -11.40 32.50 5.88
C VAL A 5 -11.89 31.40 4.90
N ARG A 6 -11.44 31.43 3.65
CA ARG A 6 -11.74 30.36 2.67
C ARG A 6 -10.57 30.02 1.73
N VAL A 7 -9.34 30.32 2.13
CA VAL A 7 -8.16 30.18 1.23
C VAL A 7 -7.13 29.13 1.70
N PHE A 8 -7.24 28.54 2.88
CA PHE A 8 -6.18 27.65 3.38
C PHE A 8 -6.21 26.18 2.90
N LEU A 9 -7.14 25.82 2.01
CA LEU A 9 -7.34 24.42 1.58
C LEU A 9 -6.81 24.09 0.18
N LEU A 10 -6.18 25.05 -0.52
CA LEU A 10 -5.88 24.88 -1.93
C LEU A 10 -4.49 24.34 -2.25
N PHE A 11 -3.46 24.35 -1.39
CA PHE A 11 -2.12 24.07 -1.93
C PHE A 11 -1.76 22.58 -2.09
N ILE A 12 -2.26 21.69 -1.23
CA ILE A 12 -2.08 20.24 -1.47
C ILE A 12 -3.02 19.78 -2.60
N LEU A 13 -4.22 20.34 -2.76
CA LEU A 13 -5.10 19.95 -3.87
C LEU A 13 -4.83 20.69 -5.21
N SER A 14 -4.27 21.90 -5.22
CA SER A 14 -4.03 22.65 -6.47
C SER A 14 -2.80 22.21 -7.21
N VAL A 15 -1.78 21.69 -6.51
CA VAL A 15 -0.61 21.07 -7.15
C VAL A 15 -1.00 19.68 -7.70
N PHE A 16 -1.89 18.94 -7.02
CA PHE A 16 -2.25 17.57 -7.42
C PHE A 16 -3.54 17.42 -8.24
N ALA A 17 -4.37 18.46 -8.39
CA ALA A 17 -5.45 18.50 -9.39
C ALA A 17 -4.95 18.89 -10.79
N PHE A 18 -3.72 19.41 -10.91
CA PHE A 18 -3.14 19.92 -12.16
C PHE A 18 -1.73 19.36 -12.41
N GLY A 19 -1.54 18.04 -12.31
CA GLY A 19 -0.40 17.35 -12.95
C GLY A 19 1.01 17.92 -12.68
N ALA A 20 1.23 18.65 -11.58
CA ALA A 20 2.53 19.23 -11.31
C ALA A 20 3.47 18.16 -10.75
N ASP A 21 4.59 17.95 -11.45
CA ASP A 21 5.63 17.02 -11.08
C ASP A 21 6.24 17.41 -9.71
N PHE A 22 6.28 16.48 -8.75
CA PHE A 22 6.96 16.66 -7.47
C PHE A 22 8.41 17.12 -7.64
N SER A 23 9.05 16.77 -8.76
CA SER A 23 10.38 17.22 -9.14
C SER A 23 10.44 18.74 -9.32
N SER A 24 9.42 19.34 -9.93
CA SER A 24 9.32 20.81 -10.10
C SER A 24 9.12 21.52 -8.76
N TRP A 25 8.28 20.96 -7.87
CA TRP A 25 8.08 21.53 -6.54
C TRP A 25 9.35 21.43 -5.67
N LEU A 26 10.08 20.31 -5.75
CA LEU A 26 11.36 20.13 -5.07
C LEU A 26 12.45 21.08 -5.58
N GLY A 27 12.40 21.47 -6.86
CA GLY A 27 13.32 22.44 -7.43
C GLY A 27 13.28 23.81 -6.74
N GLU A 28 12.12 24.20 -6.19
CA GLU A 28 11.94 25.48 -5.48
C GLU A 28 11.96 25.34 -3.96
N PHE A 29 11.95 24.11 -3.44
CA PHE A 29 11.81 23.82 -2.02
C PHE A 29 12.86 24.54 -1.18
N ASP A 30 14.14 24.41 -1.55
CA ASP A 30 15.25 24.88 -0.73
C ASP A 30 15.23 26.40 -0.55
N THR A 31 14.94 27.12 -1.62
CA THR A 31 14.77 28.58 -1.62
C THR A 31 13.58 28.98 -0.74
N LYS A 32 12.40 28.39 -0.98
CA LYS A 32 11.17 28.71 -0.25
C LYS A 32 11.28 28.40 1.24
N PHE A 33 11.85 27.25 1.60
CA PHE A 33 12.00 26.84 2.99
C PHE A 33 12.94 27.78 3.75
N HIS A 34 14.11 28.11 3.19
CA HIS A 34 15.10 28.92 3.89
C HIS A 34 14.74 30.41 3.96
N SER A 35 13.97 30.94 3.00
CA SER A 35 13.55 32.35 2.99
C SER A 35 12.28 32.63 3.81
N SER A 36 11.61 31.59 4.33
CA SER A 36 10.30 31.72 4.98
C SER A 36 10.35 31.92 6.48
N THR A 37 9.25 32.41 7.05
CA THR A 37 9.06 32.48 8.52
C THR A 37 9.05 31.08 9.14
N LYS A 38 9.27 30.96 10.45
CA LYS A 38 9.29 29.65 11.14
C LYS A 38 7.96 28.89 11.02
N GLN A 39 6.82 29.58 11.04
CA GLN A 39 5.50 28.96 10.83
C GLN A 39 5.36 28.42 9.41
N GLU A 40 5.83 29.17 8.42
CA GLU A 40 5.77 28.77 7.01
C GLU A 40 6.80 27.67 6.69
N GLN A 41 7.96 27.67 7.34
CA GLN A 41 8.92 26.57 7.32
C GLN A 41 8.30 25.26 7.82
N LEU A 42 7.58 25.31 8.94
CA LEU A 42 6.87 24.13 9.44
C LEU A 42 5.86 23.62 8.41
N ARG A 43 5.10 24.51 7.76
CA ARG A 43 4.14 24.15 6.70
C ARG A 43 4.83 23.48 5.51
N ILE A 44 5.86 24.11 4.95
CA ILE A 44 6.64 23.58 3.82
C ILE A 44 7.33 22.24 4.18
N TYR A 45 7.81 22.12 5.41
CA TYR A 45 8.38 20.87 5.92
C TYR A 45 7.34 19.75 6.04
N HIS A 46 6.09 20.06 6.39
CA HIS A 46 5.01 19.08 6.34
C HIS A 46 4.71 18.62 4.90
N ASP A 47 4.70 19.55 3.93
CA ASP A 47 4.49 19.23 2.51
C ASP A 47 5.59 18.29 1.96
N LEU A 48 6.86 18.54 2.31
CA LEU A 48 8.01 17.70 1.92
C LEU A 48 7.89 16.25 2.37
N LYS A 49 7.31 16.10 3.54
CA LYS A 49 7.22 14.86 4.29
C LYS A 49 6.05 14.02 3.71
N GLY A 50 5.05 14.69 3.12
CA GLY A 50 4.08 14.11 2.18
C GLY A 50 4.70 13.67 0.84
N ALA A 51 5.63 14.44 0.27
CA ALA A 51 6.37 14.04 -0.94
C ALA A 51 7.23 12.78 -0.71
N TYR A 52 7.86 12.66 0.47
CA TYR A 52 8.58 11.46 0.88
C TYR A 52 7.65 10.24 0.95
N VAL A 53 6.46 10.37 1.52
CA VAL A 53 5.45 9.30 1.48
C VAL A 53 5.06 8.92 0.05
N HIS A 54 4.81 9.91 -0.81
CA HIS A 54 4.46 9.66 -2.20
C HIS A 54 5.55 8.88 -2.93
N SER A 55 6.82 9.19 -2.66
CA SER A 55 7.95 8.46 -3.24
C SER A 55 7.94 6.97 -2.88
N ILE A 56 7.53 6.63 -1.66
CA ILE A 56 7.45 5.24 -1.19
C ILE A 56 6.24 4.55 -1.81
N LEU A 57 5.07 5.20 -1.79
CA LEU A 57 3.82 4.66 -2.33
C LEU A 57 3.89 4.38 -3.83
N ASN A 58 4.86 4.96 -4.54
CA ASN A 58 5.07 4.76 -5.97
C ASN A 58 6.43 4.11 -6.28
N ASP A 59 7.15 3.63 -5.27
CA ASP A 59 8.49 3.02 -5.39
C ASP A 59 9.50 3.89 -6.18
N ASN A 60 9.38 5.22 -6.05
CA ASN A 60 10.22 6.21 -6.73
C ASN A 60 11.46 6.53 -5.88
N LYS A 61 12.56 5.81 -6.17
CA LYS A 61 13.83 5.92 -5.44
C LYS A 61 14.43 7.34 -5.46
N ASP A 62 14.39 8.02 -6.60
CA ASP A 62 15.02 9.34 -6.76
C ASP A 62 14.29 10.41 -5.95
N LEU A 63 12.96 10.41 -6.03
CA LEU A 63 12.13 11.30 -5.22
C LEU A 63 12.33 11.01 -3.73
N LYS A 64 12.53 9.75 -3.35
CA LYS A 64 12.77 9.33 -1.97
C LYS A 64 14.08 9.88 -1.41
N ILE A 65 15.17 9.79 -2.17
CA ILE A 65 16.47 10.34 -1.77
C ILE A 65 16.40 11.87 -1.66
N GLN A 66 15.81 12.52 -2.67
CA GLN A 66 15.69 13.98 -2.70
C GLN A 66 14.85 14.55 -1.55
N THR A 67 13.81 13.83 -1.15
CA THR A 67 12.98 14.20 -0.01
C THR A 67 13.67 13.89 1.32
N LEU A 68 14.33 12.74 1.47
CA LEU A 68 15.13 12.39 2.67
C LEU A 68 16.22 13.42 2.98
N LEU A 69 16.96 13.87 1.97
CA LEU A 69 18.01 14.88 2.13
C LEU A 69 17.47 16.19 2.69
N ARG A 70 16.35 16.66 2.14
CA ARG A 70 15.66 17.87 2.60
C ARG A 70 14.99 17.69 3.95
N LEU A 71 14.56 16.48 4.29
CA LEU A 71 13.97 16.17 5.60
C LEU A 71 15.02 16.19 6.70
N VAL A 72 16.23 15.71 6.43
CA VAL A 72 17.37 15.87 7.34
C VAL A 72 17.70 17.35 7.54
N ASP A 73 17.82 18.12 6.47
CA ASP A 73 18.14 19.56 6.51
C ASP A 73 17.05 20.36 7.25
N GLY A 74 15.79 20.14 6.88
CA GLY A 74 14.63 20.78 7.47
C GLY A 74 14.43 20.43 8.95
N SER A 75 14.63 19.17 9.33
CA SER A 75 14.59 18.75 10.74
C SER A 75 15.65 19.47 11.56
N LYS A 76 16.90 19.54 11.08
CA LYS A 76 18.00 20.25 11.75
C LYS A 76 17.66 21.74 11.93
N LYS A 77 17.13 22.40 10.89
CA LYS A 77 16.75 23.81 10.92
C LYS A 77 15.62 24.11 11.90
N LEU A 78 14.65 23.21 12.01
CA LEU A 78 13.46 23.38 12.86
C LEU A 78 13.66 22.88 14.30
N GLY A 79 14.78 22.24 14.61
CA GLY A 79 15.04 21.61 15.92
C GLY A 79 14.21 20.34 16.14
N LEU A 80 13.88 19.62 15.07
CA LEU A 80 13.14 18.36 15.10
C LEU A 80 14.12 17.17 15.01
N ASP A 81 13.68 15.98 15.44
CA ASP A 81 14.49 14.77 15.29
C ASP A 81 14.75 14.47 13.80
N TYR A 82 16.02 14.33 13.44
CA TYR A 82 16.49 14.04 12.09
C TYR A 82 17.17 12.67 11.97
N LYS A 83 17.49 12.01 13.11
CA LYS A 83 18.35 10.82 13.14
C LYS A 83 17.79 9.68 12.31
N VAL A 84 16.47 9.62 12.19
CA VAL A 84 15.79 8.54 11.49
C VAL A 84 15.75 8.77 9.97
N TYR A 85 15.61 10.02 9.49
CA TYR A 85 15.82 10.32 8.06
C TYR A 85 17.29 10.10 7.69
N GLU A 86 18.20 10.43 8.60
CA GLU A 86 19.64 10.25 8.41
C GLU A 86 20.05 8.77 8.40
N SER A 87 19.46 7.93 9.26
CA SER A 87 19.73 6.49 9.26
C SER A 87 19.20 5.80 8.02
N GLU A 88 18.03 6.20 7.51
CA GLU A 88 17.53 5.68 6.25
C GLU A 88 18.38 6.16 5.06
N LEU A 89 18.81 7.41 5.07
CA LEU A 89 19.68 7.97 4.03
C LEU A 89 21.02 7.21 3.93
N LYS A 90 21.54 6.69 5.05
CA LYS A 90 22.75 5.84 5.10
C LYS A 90 22.61 4.52 4.35
N ASN A 91 21.38 4.08 4.05
CA ASN A 91 21.15 2.88 3.25
C ASN A 91 21.29 3.13 1.73
N TYR A 92 21.56 4.37 1.32
CA TYR A 92 21.78 4.75 -0.09
C TYR A 92 23.25 5.15 -0.30
N GLU A 93 23.84 4.74 -1.44
CA GLU A 93 25.25 5.01 -1.75
C GLU A 93 25.52 6.52 -1.95
N ASN A 94 26.73 6.95 -1.59
CA ASN A 94 27.15 8.36 -1.57
C ASN A 94 27.07 9.09 -2.93
N LYS A 95 26.97 8.37 -4.07
CA LYS A 95 26.78 8.98 -5.40
C LYS A 95 25.36 9.52 -5.62
N ASP A 96 24.35 8.91 -5.01
CA ASP A 96 22.96 9.33 -5.11
C ASP A 96 22.72 10.65 -4.33
N ILE A 97 23.54 10.89 -3.30
CA ILE A 97 23.57 12.11 -2.46
C ILE A 97 24.30 13.27 -3.16
N ILE A 98 25.29 12.98 -4.01
CA ILE A 98 26.13 13.98 -4.68
C ILE A 98 25.36 14.78 -5.76
N SER A 99 24.35 14.17 -6.42
CA SER A 99 23.50 14.91 -7.38
C SER A 99 22.73 16.08 -6.74
N TYR A 100 22.45 15.98 -5.43
CA TYR A 100 21.80 17.03 -4.63
C TYR A 100 22.79 18.05 -4.05
N ALA A 101 24.04 17.66 -3.76
CA ALA A 101 25.06 18.61 -3.31
C ALA A 101 25.50 19.57 -4.44
N GLN A 102 25.50 19.10 -5.69
CA GLN A 102 25.90 19.89 -6.87
C GLN A 102 24.87 20.96 -7.28
N THR A 103 23.58 20.80 -6.93
CA THR A 103 22.55 21.82 -7.16
C THR A 103 22.66 22.98 -6.15
N LYS A 104 23.10 22.74 -4.89
CA LYS A 104 23.38 23.81 -3.91
C LYS A 104 24.59 24.68 -4.28
N GLU A 105 25.63 24.14 -4.92
CA GLU A 105 26.78 24.93 -5.40
C GLU A 105 26.45 25.76 -6.65
N SER A 106 25.57 25.26 -7.52
CA SER A 106 25.12 25.98 -8.73
C SER A 106 24.17 27.14 -8.41
N ALA A 107 23.35 27.00 -7.36
CA ALA A 107 22.51 28.09 -6.84
C ALA A 107 23.33 29.23 -6.19
N LYS A 108 24.46 28.91 -5.53
CA LYS A 108 25.39 29.92 -4.98
C LYS A 108 26.19 30.67 -6.05
N LYS A 109 26.48 30.07 -7.21
CA LYS A 109 27.19 30.74 -8.31
C LYS A 109 26.31 31.73 -9.09
N THR A 110 24.99 31.47 -9.17
CA THR A 110 24.06 32.35 -9.91
C THR A 110 23.78 33.68 -9.20
N GLN A 111 23.88 33.74 -7.86
CA GLN A 111 23.75 34.99 -7.10
C GLN A 111 24.99 35.91 -7.14
N LYS A 112 26.13 35.43 -7.65
CA LYS A 112 27.37 36.21 -7.72
C LYS A 112 27.66 36.81 -9.10
N GLN A 113 26.84 36.51 -10.11
CA GLN A 113 27.00 37.03 -11.48
C GLN A 113 26.08 38.21 -11.84
N THR A 114 25.16 38.62 -10.96
CA THR A 114 24.31 39.82 -11.16
C THR A 114 24.73 41.04 -10.33
N ALA A 115 25.96 41.05 -9.83
CA ALA A 115 26.54 42.23 -9.17
C ALA A 115 27.98 42.42 -9.65
N ASN A 116 28.14 42.97 -10.86
CA ASN A 116 29.24 43.86 -11.22
C ASN A 116 29.10 44.34 -12.67
N THR A 117 28.37 45.43 -12.84
CA THR A 117 28.59 46.39 -13.93
C THR A 117 28.69 47.76 -13.29
N ASN A 118 29.91 48.29 -13.19
CA ASN A 118 30.23 49.65 -13.60
C ASN A 118 31.75 49.88 -13.54
N ILE A 119 32.23 50.45 -14.64
CA ILE A 119 33.63 50.78 -14.99
C ILE A 119 33.94 52.18 -14.46
N ILE A 120 35.20 52.44 -14.03
CA ILE A 120 36.13 53.54 -14.45
C ILE A 120 37.40 53.54 -13.54
N PRO A 121 38.60 53.94 -14.04
CA PRO A 121 39.90 53.32 -13.70
C PRO A 121 41.00 54.24 -13.09
N LYS A 122 42.21 53.66 -12.89
CA LYS A 122 43.59 54.22 -12.64
C LYS A 122 43.93 54.53 -11.15
N VAL A 123 45.11 54.25 -10.55
CA VAL A 123 46.56 54.44 -10.89
C VAL A 123 47.48 53.48 -10.08
N GLU A 124 48.75 53.37 -10.50
CA GLU A 124 49.88 52.45 -10.23
C GLU A 124 50.57 52.41 -8.83
N THR A 125 50.98 51.19 -8.42
CA THR A 125 52.26 50.69 -7.82
C THR A 125 52.89 51.30 -6.52
N PRO A 126 53.98 50.72 -5.94
CA PRO A 126 54.13 49.39 -5.30
C PRO A 126 54.87 49.48 -3.93
N THR A 127 54.93 48.41 -3.10
CA THR A 127 56.18 47.96 -2.41
C THR A 127 56.05 46.77 -1.43
N LYS A 128 57.06 45.89 -1.51
CA LYS A 128 57.78 45.05 -0.50
C LYS A 128 56.97 44.16 0.48
N LYS A 129 57.08 42.83 0.41
CA LYS A 129 58.18 41.92 0.84
C LYS A 129 58.43 41.96 2.36
N ILE A 130 58.23 40.83 3.04
CA ILE A 130 59.18 40.21 3.99
C ILE A 130 58.85 38.71 4.09
N GLU A 131 59.92 37.94 3.94
CA GLU A 131 60.06 36.49 4.07
C GLU A 131 60.07 36.05 5.54
N SER A 132 59.68 34.81 5.81
CA SER A 132 60.55 33.87 6.53
C SER A 132 60.19 32.42 6.20
N LYS A 133 61.20 31.74 5.63
CA LYS A 133 61.35 30.29 5.49
C LYS A 133 62.17 29.79 6.66
N GLU A 134 61.91 28.55 7.09
CA GLU A 134 62.90 27.54 7.50
C GLU A 134 62.16 26.18 7.51
N GLN A 135 62.31 25.32 6.50
CA GLN A 135 63.30 24.22 6.33
C GLN A 135 63.39 23.27 7.54
N LYS A 136 62.77 22.08 7.46
CA LYS A 136 63.22 20.80 6.86
C LYS A 136 64.25 20.04 7.72
N THR A 137 63.86 18.84 8.14
CA THR A 137 64.67 17.62 7.94
C THR A 137 63.79 16.38 7.90
N GLU A 138 64.18 15.48 6.99
CA GLU A 138 63.52 14.27 6.54
C GLU A 138 63.80 13.07 7.47
N ASN A 139 62.92 12.07 7.42
CA ASN A 139 63.36 10.71 7.10
C ASN A 139 62.19 9.89 6.52
N GLU A 140 62.44 9.36 5.32
CA GLU A 140 61.63 8.43 4.55
C GLU A 140 61.39 7.12 5.32
N VAL A 141 60.30 6.40 4.99
CA VAL A 141 60.37 5.04 4.42
C VAL A 141 59.02 4.69 3.76
N GLN A 142 59.13 4.25 2.50
CA GLN A 142 58.27 3.36 1.69
C GLN A 142 57.14 3.90 0.78
N LYS A 143 57.50 3.79 -0.51
CA LYS A 143 56.75 3.31 -1.69
C LYS A 143 56.03 4.33 -2.59
N SER A 144 56.82 4.88 -3.52
CA SER A 144 56.49 4.95 -4.97
C SER A 144 56.27 3.53 -5.52
N SER A 145 55.59 3.23 -6.63
CA SER A 145 55.14 3.88 -7.86
C SER A 145 53.93 3.03 -8.36
N SER A 146 53.11 3.36 -9.36
CA SER A 146 53.27 4.11 -10.60
C SER A 146 51.88 4.44 -11.17
N LYS A 147 51.82 5.53 -11.95
CA LYS A 147 50.81 5.76 -12.98
C LYS A 147 51.02 4.74 -14.11
N GLU A 148 49.94 4.11 -14.59
CA GLU A 148 49.76 3.88 -16.03
C GLU A 148 48.30 3.57 -16.41
N SER A 149 47.82 4.35 -17.38
CA SER A 149 46.85 4.09 -18.45
C SER A 149 45.43 3.51 -18.19
N LYS A 150 44.46 4.33 -18.64
CA LYS A 150 43.41 4.02 -19.63
C LYS A 150 42.19 3.15 -19.26
N ASP A 151 41.08 3.61 -19.83
CA ASP A 151 39.87 2.90 -20.23
C ASP A 151 38.87 2.46 -19.14
N GLU A 152 37.75 3.18 -19.12
CA GLU A 152 36.39 2.66 -18.93
C GLU A 152 36.28 1.39 -18.06
N VAL A 153 36.40 1.52 -16.74
CA VAL A 153 36.00 0.43 -15.82
C VAL A 153 34.48 0.33 -15.86
N LYS A 154 33.96 -0.36 -16.88
CA LYS A 154 32.59 -0.85 -16.95
C LYS A 154 32.34 -1.59 -15.63
N ARG A 155 31.59 -0.98 -14.72
CA ARG A 155 31.26 -1.60 -13.43
C ARG A 155 30.80 -3.04 -13.70
N SER A 156 31.44 -4.01 -13.06
CA SER A 156 31.12 -5.42 -13.26
C SER A 156 29.62 -5.65 -13.00
N LEU A 157 28.97 -6.35 -13.92
CA LEU A 157 27.56 -6.70 -13.79
C LEU A 157 27.41 -7.62 -12.57
N ARG A 158 26.40 -7.40 -11.75
CA ARG A 158 26.16 -8.19 -10.54
C ARG A 158 24.74 -8.67 -10.51
N VAL A 159 24.57 -9.98 -10.28
CA VAL A 159 23.25 -10.57 -10.04
C VAL A 159 22.95 -10.43 -8.56
N LEU A 160 21.92 -9.65 -8.25
CA LEU A 160 21.56 -9.21 -6.90
C LEU A 160 20.46 -10.07 -6.29
N LYS A 161 19.47 -10.48 -7.09
CA LYS A 161 18.28 -11.21 -6.65
C LYS A 161 17.76 -12.11 -7.77
N PHE A 162 16.99 -13.10 -7.35
CA PHE A 162 16.22 -13.98 -8.22
C PHE A 162 14.74 -13.87 -7.87
N SER A 163 13.88 -13.86 -8.87
CA SER A 163 12.44 -14.09 -8.70
C SER A 163 11.93 -15.00 -9.81
N SER A 164 10.84 -15.71 -9.55
CA SER A 164 10.19 -16.58 -10.52
C SER A 164 8.68 -16.52 -10.35
N ASP A 165 7.97 -16.68 -11.47
CA ASP A 165 6.59 -17.14 -11.49
C ASP A 165 6.51 -18.44 -12.32
N ASP A 166 5.31 -18.87 -12.73
CA ASP A 166 5.12 -20.12 -13.46
C ASP A 166 5.72 -20.07 -14.88
N ASP A 167 5.80 -18.89 -15.49
CA ASP A 167 6.20 -18.71 -16.90
C ASP A 167 7.48 -17.89 -17.07
N SER A 168 7.96 -17.25 -16.00
CA SER A 168 9.12 -16.35 -16.01
C SER A 168 10.12 -16.60 -14.87
N PHE A 169 11.41 -16.45 -15.17
CA PHE A 169 12.51 -16.45 -14.21
C PHE A 169 13.34 -15.18 -14.43
N VAL A 170 13.56 -14.43 -13.36
CA VAL A 170 14.12 -13.08 -13.43
C VAL A 170 15.37 -12.99 -12.58
N LEU A 171 16.43 -12.44 -13.18
CA LEU A 171 17.67 -12.04 -12.51
C LEU A 171 17.66 -10.52 -12.41
N SER A 172 17.62 -10.00 -11.18
CA SER A 172 17.80 -8.57 -10.94
C SER A 172 19.29 -8.22 -10.91
N LEU A 173 19.66 -7.14 -11.58
CA LEU A 173 21.03 -6.72 -11.82
C LEU A 173 21.30 -5.34 -11.18
N ASN A 174 22.57 -5.03 -10.93
CA ASN A 174 22.99 -3.71 -10.45
C ASN A 174 22.95 -2.60 -11.53
N ARG A 175 22.96 -2.99 -12.81
CA ARG A 175 22.86 -2.11 -13.98
C ARG A 175 22.18 -2.85 -15.12
N ASP A 176 21.80 -2.12 -16.16
CA ASP A 176 21.32 -2.73 -17.39
C ASP A 176 22.43 -3.59 -18.02
N VAL A 177 22.03 -4.73 -18.55
CA VAL A 177 22.90 -5.70 -19.22
C VAL A 177 22.87 -5.44 -20.71
N ASP A 178 24.05 -5.52 -21.33
CA ASP A 178 24.17 -5.54 -22.78
C ASP A 178 24.08 -7.00 -23.25
N GLU A 179 23.34 -7.28 -24.32
CA GLU A 179 23.17 -8.63 -24.87
C GLU A 179 24.51 -9.31 -25.18
N LYS A 180 25.54 -8.53 -25.54
CA LYS A 180 26.91 -9.03 -25.77
C LYS A 180 27.57 -9.63 -24.52
N GLU A 181 27.06 -9.31 -23.34
CA GLU A 181 27.52 -9.85 -22.06
C GLU A 181 26.92 -11.22 -21.74
N ILE A 182 26.09 -11.77 -22.65
CA ILE A 182 25.40 -13.04 -22.48
C ILE A 182 25.76 -13.97 -23.64
N LYS A 183 26.26 -15.16 -23.31
CA LYS A 183 26.44 -16.26 -24.25
C LYS A 183 25.37 -17.31 -24.00
N THR A 184 24.71 -17.76 -25.06
CA THR A 184 23.63 -18.76 -24.97
C THR A 184 23.94 -19.94 -25.86
N PHE A 185 23.73 -21.16 -25.34
CA PHE A 185 23.87 -22.39 -26.11
C PHE A 185 22.99 -23.51 -25.52
N GLU A 186 22.84 -24.58 -26.28
CA GLU A 186 22.04 -25.74 -25.90
C GLU A 186 22.92 -26.98 -25.83
N LEU A 187 22.65 -27.85 -24.87
CA LEU A 187 23.19 -29.21 -24.85
C LEU A 187 21.99 -30.17 -24.87
N ASN A 188 21.95 -31.02 -25.88
CA ASN A 188 20.90 -32.01 -26.05
C ASN A 188 21.51 -33.41 -25.96
N THR A 189 21.27 -34.11 -24.84
CA THR A 189 21.59 -35.53 -24.70
C THR A 189 20.30 -36.35 -24.79
N LYS A 190 20.38 -37.67 -25.01
CA LYS A 190 19.21 -38.55 -25.19
C LYS A 190 18.17 -38.49 -24.04
N GLU A 191 18.57 -38.02 -22.86
CA GLU A 191 17.75 -38.06 -21.64
C GLU A 191 17.50 -36.69 -21.01
N LEU A 192 18.21 -35.63 -21.44
CA LEU A 192 18.15 -34.34 -20.77
C LEU A 192 18.52 -33.18 -21.70
N TYR A 193 17.58 -32.27 -21.91
CA TYR A 193 17.80 -31.01 -22.59
C TYR A 193 18.27 -29.94 -21.60
N LYS A 194 19.31 -29.19 -21.98
CA LYS A 194 19.82 -28.05 -21.21
C LYS A 194 19.88 -26.80 -22.07
N ARG A 195 19.22 -25.74 -21.63
CA ARG A 195 19.40 -24.38 -22.17
C ARG A 195 20.27 -23.59 -21.21
N ILE A 196 21.40 -23.08 -21.69
CA ILE A 196 22.45 -22.49 -20.86
C ILE A 196 22.65 -21.02 -21.24
N TYR A 197 22.73 -20.15 -20.24
CA TYR A 197 23.08 -18.73 -20.35
C TYR A 197 24.28 -18.43 -19.47
N ASP A 198 25.39 -18.05 -20.09
CA ASP A 198 26.60 -17.56 -19.44
C ASP A 198 26.62 -16.04 -19.50
N ILE A 199 26.47 -15.42 -18.33
CA ILE A 199 26.37 -13.97 -18.19
C ILE A 199 27.68 -13.49 -17.56
N ASN A 200 28.38 -12.55 -18.21
CA ASN A 200 29.58 -11.91 -17.65
C ASN A 200 29.17 -11.03 -16.46
N ALA A 201 29.10 -11.65 -15.28
CA ALA A 201 28.60 -11.08 -14.05
C ALA A 201 29.17 -11.78 -12.81
N ILE A 202 28.99 -11.13 -11.67
CA ILE A 202 29.29 -11.67 -10.34
C ILE A 202 27.99 -11.97 -9.60
N LEU A 203 27.85 -13.18 -9.10
CA LEU A 203 26.75 -13.63 -8.26
C LEU A 203 26.96 -13.12 -6.83
N THR A 204 26.06 -12.25 -6.36
CA THR A 204 26.19 -11.61 -5.04
C THR A 204 25.24 -12.18 -3.99
N THR A 205 24.37 -13.09 -4.40
CA THR A 205 23.39 -13.74 -3.53
C THR A 205 23.38 -15.24 -3.80
N PRO A 206 23.26 -16.10 -2.77
CA PRO A 206 23.13 -17.53 -2.97
C PRO A 206 21.84 -17.85 -3.73
N PHE A 207 21.94 -18.66 -4.78
CA PHE A 207 20.77 -19.12 -5.52
C PHE A 207 19.93 -20.07 -4.67
N LYS A 208 18.62 -19.78 -4.59
CA LYS A 208 17.62 -20.68 -4.02
C LYS A 208 16.76 -21.19 -5.16
N LYS A 209 16.65 -22.52 -5.28
CA LYS A 209 15.85 -23.16 -6.32
C LYS A 209 14.40 -22.65 -6.25
N PRO A 210 13.83 -22.12 -7.35
CA PRO A 210 12.46 -21.66 -7.37
C PRO A 210 11.46 -22.82 -7.20
N THR A 211 10.28 -22.53 -6.69
CA THR A 211 9.19 -23.51 -6.47
C THR A 211 8.23 -23.65 -7.65
N GLN A 212 8.43 -22.86 -8.72
CA GLN A 212 7.54 -22.72 -9.88
C GLN A 212 8.07 -23.43 -11.15
N LYS A 213 7.18 -23.61 -12.15
CA LYS A 213 7.30 -24.60 -13.25
C LYS A 213 7.88 -24.11 -14.59
N ILE A 214 8.60 -23.00 -14.64
CA ILE A 214 9.18 -22.52 -15.91
C ILE A 214 10.13 -23.55 -16.58
N SER A 215 10.74 -24.46 -15.82
CA SER A 215 11.47 -25.61 -16.34
C SER A 215 11.50 -26.74 -15.30
N ASP A 216 11.91 -27.95 -15.68
CA ASP A 216 11.95 -29.10 -14.75
C ASP A 216 12.96 -28.89 -13.61
N ASP A 217 14.09 -28.23 -13.91
CA ASP A 217 15.03 -27.72 -12.91
C ASP A 217 15.70 -26.43 -13.41
N ILE A 218 16.03 -25.51 -12.49
CA ILE A 218 16.84 -24.33 -12.79
C ILE A 218 18.02 -24.33 -11.82
N ARG A 219 19.22 -24.10 -12.35
CA ARG A 219 20.41 -23.87 -11.53
C ARG A 219 21.08 -22.58 -11.93
N VAL A 220 21.42 -21.77 -10.93
CA VAL A 220 22.28 -20.60 -11.11
C VAL A 220 23.50 -20.73 -10.20
N ALA A 221 24.68 -20.56 -10.77
CA ALA A 221 25.93 -20.58 -10.03
C ALA A 221 26.97 -19.63 -10.64
N GLN A 222 27.93 -19.21 -9.82
CA GLN A 222 29.16 -18.59 -10.31
C GLN A 222 29.99 -19.69 -10.99
N PHE A 223 30.06 -19.68 -12.32
CA PHE A 223 30.76 -20.72 -13.12
C PHE A 223 32.27 -20.52 -13.09
N ASP A 224 32.71 -19.27 -13.23
CA ASP A 224 34.09 -18.82 -13.03
C ASP A 224 34.08 -17.42 -12.40
N LYS A 225 35.26 -16.81 -12.18
CA LYS A 225 35.40 -15.52 -11.48
C LYS A 225 34.55 -14.37 -12.06
N ASP A 226 34.23 -14.41 -13.35
CA ASP A 226 33.58 -13.33 -14.08
C ASP A 226 32.26 -13.78 -14.74
N THR A 227 31.88 -15.07 -14.64
CA THR A 227 30.70 -15.62 -15.32
C THR A 227 29.69 -16.26 -14.36
N VAL A 228 28.44 -15.78 -14.39
CA VAL A 228 27.27 -16.47 -13.81
C VAL A 228 26.64 -17.36 -14.87
N ARG A 229 26.50 -18.66 -14.58
CA ARG A 229 25.81 -19.61 -15.46
C ARG A 229 24.42 -19.90 -14.94
N VAL A 230 23.41 -19.66 -15.78
CA VAL A 230 22.02 -20.07 -15.59
C VAL A 230 21.76 -21.28 -16.49
N VAL A 231 21.29 -22.38 -15.91
CA VAL A 231 20.95 -23.62 -16.63
C VAL A 231 19.50 -23.98 -16.38
N PHE A 232 18.73 -24.06 -17.46
CA PHE A 232 17.38 -24.61 -17.45
C PHE A 232 17.44 -26.06 -17.96
N TYR A 233 16.92 -26.97 -17.16
CA TYR A 233 16.84 -28.38 -17.47
C TYR A 233 15.41 -28.73 -17.89
N SER A 234 15.28 -29.56 -18.93
CA SER A 234 13.99 -30.16 -19.26
C SER A 234 14.13 -31.54 -19.90
N ASP A 235 13.09 -32.37 -19.76
CA ASP A 235 12.92 -33.63 -20.50
C ASP A 235 12.80 -33.43 -22.02
N LYS A 236 12.40 -32.23 -22.48
CA LYS A 236 12.21 -31.88 -23.89
C LYS A 236 12.81 -30.54 -24.22
N LYS A 237 13.04 -30.28 -25.51
CA LYS A 237 13.51 -28.98 -25.98
C LYS A 237 12.46 -27.90 -25.67
N GLN A 238 12.86 -26.89 -24.90
CA GLN A 238 12.05 -25.73 -24.54
C GLN A 238 12.60 -24.44 -25.15
N ASN A 239 11.68 -23.59 -25.65
CA ASN A 239 11.99 -22.28 -26.22
C ASN A 239 11.93 -21.19 -25.13
N ILE A 240 13.01 -21.06 -24.38
CA ILE A 240 13.17 -20.00 -23.38
C ILE A 240 13.66 -18.73 -24.08
N ASN A 241 12.85 -17.67 -24.02
CA ASN A 241 13.17 -16.36 -24.56
C ASN A 241 13.78 -15.47 -23.47
N THR A 242 14.50 -14.43 -23.87
CA THR A 242 15.10 -13.44 -22.97
C THR A 242 14.59 -12.03 -23.27
N LYS A 243 14.31 -11.26 -22.23
CA LYS A 243 14.00 -9.82 -22.30
C LYS A 243 14.86 -9.07 -21.29
N PHE A 244 15.36 -7.90 -21.70
CA PHE A 244 16.22 -7.04 -20.88
C PHE A 244 15.50 -5.72 -20.62
N GLU A 245 15.10 -5.49 -19.37
CA GLU A 245 14.45 -4.24 -18.97
C GLU A 245 14.65 -3.98 -17.48
N ASN A 246 14.66 -2.71 -17.07
CA ASN A 246 14.71 -2.30 -15.67
C ASN A 246 15.80 -3.03 -14.88
N LYS A 247 17.03 -3.07 -15.42
CA LYS A 247 18.17 -3.80 -14.83
C LYS A 247 17.86 -5.25 -14.51
N SER A 248 17.11 -5.93 -15.37
CA SER A 248 16.75 -7.34 -15.18
C SER A 248 16.95 -8.14 -16.45
N ILE A 249 17.34 -9.41 -16.30
CA ILE A 249 17.23 -10.43 -17.34
C ILE A 249 16.00 -11.27 -17.02
N ILE A 250 15.02 -11.24 -17.90
CA ILE A 250 13.78 -12.01 -17.77
C ILE A 250 13.84 -13.16 -18.77
N PHE A 251 13.87 -14.38 -18.26
CA PHE A 251 13.72 -15.61 -19.01
C PHE A 251 12.26 -16.03 -19.02
N PHE A 252 11.65 -16.29 -20.17
CA PHE A 252 10.22 -16.64 -20.23
C PHE A 252 9.87 -17.57 -21.38
N ILE A 253 8.80 -18.36 -21.21
CA ILE A 253 8.21 -19.19 -22.27
C ILE A 253 7.07 -18.40 -22.91
N LYS A 254 7.03 -18.33 -24.25
CA LYS A 254 5.81 -17.89 -24.95
C LYS A 254 4.91 -19.11 -25.09
N GLU A 255 3.69 -19.05 -24.54
CA GLU A 255 2.66 -20.02 -24.90
C GLU A 255 2.38 -19.92 -26.41
N ASP A 256 2.47 -21.04 -27.11
CA ASP A 256 1.90 -21.16 -28.45
C ASP A 256 0.39 -20.89 -28.34
N ALA A 257 -0.08 -19.82 -28.97
CA ALA A 257 -1.49 -19.40 -28.99
C ALA A 257 -2.46 -20.44 -29.62
N SER A 258 -1.98 -21.65 -29.95
CA SER A 258 -2.73 -22.70 -30.63
C SER A 258 -3.31 -23.78 -29.71
N LYS A 259 -3.27 -23.63 -28.38
CA LYS A 259 -3.90 -24.60 -27.46
C LYS A 259 -4.73 -23.95 -26.35
N LYS A 260 -5.91 -23.44 -26.72
CA LYS A 260 -7.01 -23.22 -25.77
C LYS A 260 -7.99 -24.41 -25.87
N PRO A 261 -8.36 -25.10 -24.78
CA PRO A 261 -9.40 -26.12 -24.84
C PRO A 261 -10.75 -25.45 -25.05
N ALA A 262 -11.45 -25.84 -26.11
CA ALA A 262 -12.85 -25.50 -26.34
C ALA A 262 -13.73 -26.36 -25.42
N THR A 263 -14.69 -25.73 -24.73
CA THR A 263 -15.92 -26.40 -24.33
C THR A 263 -17.09 -25.45 -24.57
N ASP A 264 -17.84 -25.77 -25.62
CA ASP A 264 -19.17 -25.30 -25.96
C ASP A 264 -20.22 -25.71 -24.92
N LEU A 265 -21.33 -24.94 -24.93
CA LEU A 265 -22.73 -25.36 -25.07
C LEU A 265 -23.62 -24.38 -24.27
N ASP A 266 -24.12 -23.28 -24.84
CA ASP A 266 -25.20 -23.15 -25.85
C ASP A 266 -26.60 -23.44 -25.28
N VAL A 267 -27.43 -22.40 -25.02
CA VAL A 267 -28.88 -22.39 -25.26
C VAL A 267 -29.39 -20.94 -25.48
N LYS A 268 -30.13 -20.83 -26.59
CA LYS A 268 -30.74 -19.68 -27.27
C LYS A 268 -31.69 -18.80 -26.47
N SER A 269 -31.69 -17.54 -26.89
CA SER A 269 -32.73 -16.52 -26.72
C SER A 269 -34.07 -16.93 -27.35
N GLN A 270 -35.18 -16.59 -26.69
CA GLN A 270 -36.40 -16.15 -27.37
C GLN A 270 -37.20 -15.17 -26.50
N THR A 271 -37.45 -14.01 -27.11
CA THR A 271 -38.23 -12.87 -26.66
C THR A 271 -39.70 -13.11 -27.00
N GLN A 272 -40.63 -12.89 -26.07
CA GLN A 272 -42.01 -12.55 -26.44
C GLN A 272 -42.59 -11.46 -25.54
N LYS A 273 -43.12 -10.46 -26.25
CA LYS A 273 -43.89 -9.30 -25.79
C LYS A 273 -45.24 -9.74 -25.22
N THR A 274 -45.75 -9.03 -24.23
CA THR A 274 -47.19 -8.95 -23.98
C THR A 274 -47.64 -7.50 -24.02
N ASN A 275 -48.69 -7.27 -24.81
CA ASN A 275 -49.42 -6.03 -24.95
C ASN A 275 -50.50 -5.91 -23.87
N ASP A 276 -50.75 -4.65 -23.61
CA ASP A 276 -51.76 -3.95 -22.83
C ASP A 276 -53.24 -4.31 -23.16
N LYS A 277 -54.10 -4.22 -22.13
CA LYS A 277 -55.41 -3.51 -22.09
C LYS A 277 -56.59 -4.20 -21.36
N THR A 278 -57.02 -3.54 -20.26
CA THR A 278 -58.39 -3.03 -19.93
C THR A 278 -59.60 -3.98 -20.00
N THR A 279 -60.64 -4.02 -19.15
CA THR A 279 -61.35 -3.01 -18.30
C THR A 279 -62.43 -3.72 -17.44
N GLN A 280 -62.86 -3.05 -16.34
CA GLN A 280 -64.22 -3.05 -15.72
C GLN A 280 -64.78 -4.34 -15.07
N LYS A 281 -65.67 -4.34 -14.07
CA LYS A 281 -66.16 -3.48 -12.94
C LYS A 281 -67.30 -4.29 -12.28
N SER A 282 -67.72 -3.94 -11.05
CA SER A 282 -69.01 -4.26 -10.38
C SER A 282 -69.00 -5.51 -9.45
N LYS A 283 -69.01 -5.33 -8.11
CA LYS A 283 -70.17 -5.26 -7.16
C LYS A 283 -70.81 -6.65 -6.91
N THR A 284 -71.26 -7.10 -5.75
CA THR A 284 -71.46 -6.67 -4.35
C THR A 284 -71.90 -7.95 -3.62
N GLN A 285 -71.58 -8.17 -2.34
CA GLN A 285 -72.57 -8.50 -1.28
C GLN A 285 -71.95 -8.93 0.05
N THR A 286 -72.55 -8.33 1.06
CA THR A 286 -72.49 -8.42 2.51
C THR A 286 -72.92 -9.76 3.12
N SER A 287 -72.38 -10.08 4.30
CA SER A 287 -73.18 -10.49 5.46
C SER A 287 -72.38 -10.40 6.77
N ALA A 288 -73.04 -9.88 7.80
CA ALA A 288 -72.53 -9.52 9.12
C ALA A 288 -72.86 -10.56 10.21
N ALA A 289 -72.13 -10.53 11.34
CA ALA A 289 -72.59 -10.82 12.71
C ALA A 289 -71.41 -10.56 13.70
N ALA A 290 -71.37 -9.47 14.48
CA ALA A 290 -72.07 -9.17 15.73
C ALA A 290 -71.44 -9.79 17.01
N LYS A 291 -70.77 -8.98 17.84
CA LYS A 291 -71.27 -8.51 19.16
C LYS A 291 -70.23 -7.74 20.01
N ASN A 292 -70.75 -6.68 20.64
CA ASN A 292 -70.27 -5.74 21.68
C ASN A 292 -69.31 -6.30 22.76
N SER A 293 -68.44 -5.52 23.43
CA SER A 293 -68.80 -4.33 24.24
C SER A 293 -67.66 -3.40 24.70
N LYS A 294 -67.96 -2.09 24.71
CA LYS A 294 -67.63 -0.97 25.66
C LYS A 294 -66.16 -0.58 25.89
N LYS A 295 -65.76 0.63 25.42
CA LYS A 295 -65.58 1.93 26.14
C LYS A 295 -64.34 1.92 27.05
N GLU A 296 -63.38 2.84 26.99
CA GLU A 296 -63.51 4.30 26.99
C GLU A 296 -62.22 5.01 26.51
N ASP A 297 -62.36 6.30 26.24
CA ASP A 297 -61.45 7.26 25.60
C ASP A 297 -60.03 7.38 26.21
N ASP A 298 -59.00 7.61 25.39
CA ASP A 298 -58.43 8.98 25.31
C ASP A 298 -57.34 9.17 24.24
N LYS A 299 -57.32 10.40 23.72
CA LYS A 299 -56.48 10.94 22.64
C LYS A 299 -55.01 10.52 22.69
N LYS A 300 -54.49 10.03 21.55
CA LYS A 300 -53.11 10.31 21.16
C LYS A 300 -52.99 10.64 19.68
N SER A 301 -52.54 11.86 19.45
CA SER A 301 -52.08 12.48 18.21
C SER A 301 -51.52 11.48 17.20
N GLN A 302 -52.20 11.33 16.06
CA GLN A 302 -51.63 10.74 14.87
C GLN A 302 -50.60 11.71 14.29
N ILE A 303 -49.37 11.58 14.76
CA ILE A 303 -48.21 12.03 13.98
C ILE A 303 -48.00 10.94 12.93
N GLU A 304 -48.47 11.21 11.73
CA GLU A 304 -48.06 10.49 10.53
C GLU A 304 -46.53 10.48 10.45
N THR A 305 -45.91 9.38 10.87
CA THR A 305 -44.52 9.09 10.54
C THR A 305 -44.46 8.77 9.06
N LYS A 306 -44.38 9.81 8.24
CA LYS A 306 -43.77 9.73 6.91
C LYS A 306 -42.38 9.12 7.10
N ASN A 307 -42.29 7.82 6.86
CA ASN A 307 -41.03 7.10 6.67
C ASN A 307 -40.27 7.81 5.56
N THR A 308 -39.43 8.75 5.96
CA THR A 308 -38.38 9.31 5.13
C THR A 308 -37.39 8.17 4.97
N ILE A 309 -37.59 7.33 3.95
CA ILE A 309 -36.51 6.55 3.38
C ILE A 309 -35.46 7.60 3.00
N LYS A 310 -34.48 7.81 3.88
CA LYS A 310 -33.34 8.69 3.61
C LYS A 310 -32.80 8.23 2.26
N ASN A 311 -32.80 9.12 1.28
CA ASN A 311 -32.11 8.92 0.01
C ASN A 311 -30.62 8.74 0.30
N ILE A 312 -30.22 7.54 0.69
CA ILE A 312 -28.82 7.16 0.81
C ILE A 312 -28.30 7.17 -0.63
N PRO A 313 -27.23 7.89 -0.96
CA PRO A 313 -26.65 7.84 -2.30
C PRO A 313 -26.11 6.41 -2.52
N ARG A 314 -26.93 5.55 -3.13
CA ARG A 314 -26.60 4.13 -3.33
C ARG A 314 -25.53 3.92 -4.41
N ASN A 315 -25.18 4.94 -5.19
CA ASN A 315 -24.10 4.88 -6.20
C ASN A 315 -22.70 5.11 -5.59
N LYS A 316 -22.44 4.54 -4.41
CA LYS A 316 -21.14 4.59 -3.72
C LYS A 316 -20.38 3.29 -3.94
N THR A 317 -19.06 3.40 -4.08
CA THR A 317 -18.16 2.27 -4.30
C THR A 317 -17.53 1.84 -2.98
N ILE A 318 -17.71 0.57 -2.62
CA ILE A 318 -17.20 -0.01 -1.38
C ILE A 318 -16.23 -1.13 -1.74
N VAL A 319 -15.05 -1.10 -1.14
CA VAL A 319 -14.10 -2.21 -1.24
C VAL A 319 -14.09 -2.95 0.09
N LEU A 320 -14.43 -4.23 0.03
CA LEU A 320 -14.34 -5.15 1.16
C LEU A 320 -13.06 -5.97 1.03
N ASP A 321 -12.23 -5.87 2.05
CA ASP A 321 -10.98 -6.60 2.15
C ASP A 321 -11.12 -7.74 3.16
N ALA A 322 -11.02 -8.98 2.67
CA ALA A 322 -10.95 -10.15 3.53
C ALA A 322 -9.48 -10.39 3.89
N GLY A 323 -9.11 -10.22 5.17
CA GLY A 323 -7.74 -10.38 5.67
C GLY A 323 -7.09 -11.71 5.28
N HIS A 324 -5.76 -11.75 5.18
CA HIS A 324 -4.97 -12.97 4.87
C HIS A 324 -5.35 -13.62 3.52
N GLY A 325 -5.22 -14.96 3.41
CA GLY A 325 -5.60 -15.78 2.27
C GLY A 325 -4.42 -16.55 1.66
N GLY A 326 -4.72 -17.63 0.96
CA GLY A 326 -3.74 -18.54 0.36
C GLY A 326 -2.77 -19.09 1.40
N LYS A 327 -1.48 -18.77 1.21
CA LYS A 327 -0.37 -19.18 2.09
C LYS A 327 -0.42 -18.55 3.48
N ASP A 328 -1.13 -17.44 3.65
CA ASP A 328 -1.32 -16.79 4.93
C ASP A 328 -2.67 -17.22 5.52
N ALA A 329 -2.62 -18.01 6.59
CA ALA A 329 -3.82 -18.50 7.26
C ALA A 329 -4.48 -17.47 8.19
N GLY A 330 -3.74 -16.41 8.53
CA GLY A 330 -4.04 -15.57 9.69
C GLY A 330 -3.95 -16.35 11.00
N ALA A 331 -4.63 -15.85 12.02
CA ALA A 331 -4.74 -16.55 13.29
C ALA A 331 -5.50 -17.88 13.15
N VAL A 332 -5.13 -18.83 14.01
CA VAL A 332 -5.73 -20.16 14.05
C VAL A 332 -6.41 -20.38 15.39
N GLY A 333 -7.73 -20.49 15.36
CA GLY A 333 -8.55 -20.85 16.51
C GLY A 333 -8.59 -22.35 16.79
N SER A 334 -9.39 -22.74 17.78
CA SER A 334 -9.60 -24.16 18.10
C SER A 334 -10.14 -24.93 16.89
N ARG A 335 -9.81 -26.23 16.79
CA ARG A 335 -10.29 -27.13 15.73
C ARG A 335 -9.96 -26.63 14.31
N THR A 336 -8.75 -26.12 14.11
CA THR A 336 -8.26 -25.64 12.80
C THR A 336 -9.17 -24.59 12.15
N LEU A 337 -9.80 -23.73 12.96
CA LEU A 337 -10.56 -22.60 12.46
C LEU A 337 -9.59 -21.51 12.00
N TYR A 338 -9.43 -21.37 10.69
CA TYR A 338 -8.54 -20.38 10.10
C TYR A 338 -9.25 -19.04 9.91
N GLU A 339 -8.61 -17.97 10.37
CA GLU A 339 -9.10 -16.60 10.20
C GLU A 339 -9.43 -16.27 8.75
N LYS A 340 -8.53 -16.62 7.82
CA LYS A 340 -8.73 -16.37 6.37
C LYS A 340 -10.08 -16.87 5.84
N ASN A 341 -10.63 -17.95 6.41
CA ASN A 341 -11.90 -18.55 6.00
C ASN A 341 -13.09 -17.83 6.64
N VAL A 342 -12.98 -17.52 7.94
CA VAL A 342 -13.99 -16.77 8.69
C VAL A 342 -14.23 -15.41 8.05
N VAL A 343 -13.16 -14.66 7.80
CA VAL A 343 -13.26 -13.28 7.31
C VAL A 343 -13.70 -13.20 5.85
N LEU A 344 -13.32 -14.18 5.02
CA LEU A 344 -13.82 -14.30 3.65
C LEU A 344 -15.34 -14.50 3.63
N LYS A 345 -15.83 -15.39 4.50
CA LYS A 345 -17.27 -15.66 4.61
C LYS A 345 -18.04 -14.40 4.99
N VAL A 346 -17.57 -13.67 6.02
CA VAL A 346 -18.21 -12.42 6.47
C VAL A 346 -18.18 -11.37 5.35
N ALA A 347 -17.03 -11.18 4.68
CA ALA A 347 -16.90 -10.23 3.59
C ALA A 347 -17.88 -10.50 2.44
N LEU A 348 -17.97 -11.76 1.98
CA LEU A 348 -18.88 -12.15 0.90
C LEU A 348 -20.35 -11.91 1.27
N LYS A 349 -20.77 -12.29 2.49
CA LYS A 349 -22.13 -12.05 3.01
C LYS A 349 -22.43 -10.55 3.10
N ALA A 350 -21.53 -9.76 3.67
CA ALA A 350 -21.69 -8.31 3.78
C ALA A 350 -21.80 -7.65 2.40
N GLY A 351 -20.95 -8.05 1.46
CA GLY A 351 -20.97 -7.53 0.11
C GLY A 351 -22.23 -7.92 -0.66
N LYS A 352 -22.83 -9.09 -0.43
CA LYS A 352 -24.13 -9.46 -0.99
C LYS A 352 -25.23 -8.52 -0.50
N ILE A 353 -25.27 -8.23 0.80
CA ILE A 353 -26.24 -7.30 1.39
C ILE A 353 -26.06 -5.90 0.79
N LEU A 354 -24.82 -5.40 0.72
CA LEU A 354 -24.51 -4.09 0.16
C LEU A 354 -24.88 -3.98 -1.33
N LYS A 355 -24.58 -4.99 -2.15
CA LYS A 355 -24.99 -5.03 -3.57
C LYS A 355 -26.51 -4.97 -3.71
N ASN A 356 -27.25 -5.73 -2.90
CA ASN A 356 -28.72 -5.69 -2.88
C ASN A 356 -29.27 -4.32 -2.44
N ARG A 357 -28.50 -3.58 -1.63
CA ARG A 357 -28.78 -2.20 -1.23
C ARG A 357 -28.31 -1.17 -2.27
N GLY A 358 -27.83 -1.59 -3.44
CA GLY A 358 -27.50 -0.74 -4.58
C GLY A 358 -26.06 -0.24 -4.65
N TYR A 359 -25.20 -0.59 -3.69
CA TYR A 359 -23.79 -0.21 -3.70
C TYR A 359 -22.99 -0.95 -4.77
N LYS A 360 -21.96 -0.29 -5.30
CA LYS A 360 -20.92 -0.95 -6.11
C LYS A 360 -19.92 -1.59 -5.15
N VAL A 361 -19.82 -2.92 -5.15
CA VAL A 361 -18.94 -3.63 -4.21
C VAL A 361 -17.85 -4.39 -4.94
N TYR A 362 -16.60 -4.16 -4.55
CA TYR A 362 -15.43 -4.92 -4.98
C TYR A 362 -14.80 -5.64 -3.80
N TYR A 363 -14.16 -6.79 -4.07
CA TYR A 363 -13.43 -7.55 -3.06
C TYR A 363 -11.95 -7.58 -3.42
N THR A 364 -11.05 -7.37 -2.46
CA THR A 364 -9.61 -7.63 -2.68
C THR A 364 -9.37 -9.10 -3.02
N ARG A 365 -10.14 -9.98 -2.37
CA ARG A 365 -10.29 -11.40 -2.69
C ARG A 365 -11.71 -11.90 -2.42
N ASP A 366 -12.20 -12.74 -3.32
CA ASP A 366 -13.47 -13.46 -3.26
C ASP A 366 -13.29 -14.99 -3.15
N LYS A 367 -12.03 -15.44 -3.14
CA LYS A 367 -11.59 -16.82 -2.98
C LYS A 367 -10.36 -16.90 -2.09
N ASP A 368 -9.90 -18.11 -1.79
CA ASP A 368 -8.70 -18.33 -0.98
C ASP A 368 -7.42 -18.04 -1.77
N LYS A 369 -7.03 -16.76 -1.83
CA LYS A 369 -5.79 -16.29 -2.46
C LYS A 369 -5.07 -15.29 -1.55
N PHE A 370 -3.75 -15.32 -1.58
CA PHE A 370 -2.93 -14.34 -0.86
C PHE A 370 -2.89 -13.01 -1.60
N ILE A 371 -3.05 -11.89 -0.88
CA ILE A 371 -2.86 -10.53 -1.39
C ILE A 371 -1.95 -9.78 -0.40
N GLY A 372 -0.83 -9.23 -0.87
CA GLY A 372 0.08 -8.42 -0.05
C GLY A 372 -0.59 -7.14 0.46
N LEU A 373 -0.16 -6.63 1.62
CA LEU A 373 -0.88 -5.56 2.33
C LEU A 373 -1.03 -4.28 1.49
N ARG A 374 0.05 -3.82 0.83
CA ARG A 374 0.02 -2.63 -0.04
C ARG A 374 -0.92 -2.79 -1.24
N ASN A 375 -1.04 -4.00 -1.78
CA ASN A 375 -1.90 -4.24 -2.95
C ASN A 375 -3.40 -4.12 -2.60
N ARG A 376 -3.77 -4.31 -1.32
CA ARG A 376 -5.17 -4.20 -0.86
C ARG A 376 -5.69 -2.77 -0.97
N THR A 377 -4.91 -1.80 -0.49
CA THR A 377 -5.28 -0.37 -0.58
C THR A 377 -5.04 0.20 -1.98
N SER A 378 -4.00 -0.25 -2.69
CA SER A 378 -3.81 0.11 -4.11
C SER A 378 -5.04 -0.29 -4.94
N PHE A 379 -5.50 -1.53 -4.79
CA PHE A 379 -6.71 -2.00 -5.46
C PHE A 379 -7.94 -1.13 -5.13
N ALA A 380 -8.07 -0.69 -3.87
CA ALA A 380 -9.18 0.19 -3.49
C ALA A 380 -9.10 1.58 -4.12
N ASN A 381 -7.88 2.12 -4.23
CA ASN A 381 -7.62 3.39 -4.90
C ASN A 381 -7.92 3.30 -6.40
N ASP A 382 -7.53 2.21 -7.06
CA ASP A 382 -7.77 1.97 -8.49
C ASP A 382 -9.28 1.87 -8.81
N LYS A 383 -10.08 1.42 -7.84
CA LYS A 383 -11.55 1.38 -7.96
C LYS A 383 -12.22 2.70 -7.57
N MET A 384 -11.43 3.72 -7.19
CA MET A 384 -11.92 5.00 -6.68
C MET A 384 -12.97 4.78 -5.59
N ALA A 385 -12.67 3.88 -4.64
CA ALA A 385 -13.63 3.50 -3.61
C ALA A 385 -13.97 4.70 -2.71
N ASP A 386 -15.24 4.82 -2.32
CA ASP A 386 -15.71 5.76 -1.31
C ASP A 386 -15.38 5.27 0.10
N LEU A 387 -15.33 3.95 0.34
CA LEU A 387 -14.91 3.35 1.62
C LEU A 387 -14.08 2.08 1.40
N PHE A 388 -13.11 1.86 2.28
CA PHE A 388 -12.34 0.62 2.39
C PHE A 388 -12.56 -0.05 3.75
N ILE A 389 -13.04 -1.29 3.75
CA ILE A 389 -13.36 -2.04 4.97
C ILE A 389 -12.55 -3.32 4.99
N SER A 390 -11.54 -3.40 5.86
CA SER A 390 -10.78 -4.63 6.08
C SER A 390 -11.41 -5.44 7.22
N ILE A 391 -11.56 -6.74 7.03
CA ILE A 391 -12.24 -7.65 7.96
C ILE A 391 -11.26 -8.72 8.42
N HIS A 392 -11.10 -8.81 9.74
CA HIS A 392 -10.16 -9.65 10.49
C HIS A 392 -10.85 -10.35 11.67
N ALA A 393 -10.17 -11.30 12.29
CA ALA A 393 -10.58 -11.96 13.53
C ALA A 393 -9.38 -12.14 14.47
N ASN A 394 -9.30 -11.24 15.44
CA ASN A 394 -8.23 -11.06 16.41
C ASN A 394 -7.77 -12.36 17.10
N ALA A 395 -6.57 -12.31 17.67
CA ALA A 395 -6.00 -13.40 18.43
C ALA A 395 -5.37 -12.92 19.73
N ALA A 396 -5.52 -13.72 20.79
CA ALA A 396 -4.79 -13.50 22.01
C ALA A 396 -3.29 -13.77 21.78
N PRO A 397 -2.39 -13.04 22.46
CA PRO A 397 -0.94 -13.17 22.25
C PRO A 397 -0.37 -14.52 22.71
N ASN A 398 -1.12 -15.27 23.52
CA ASN A 398 -0.79 -16.62 23.96
C ASN A 398 -2.04 -17.32 24.51
N SER A 399 -1.93 -18.64 24.70
CA SER A 399 -3.01 -19.50 25.19
C SER A 399 -3.55 -19.10 26.57
N LYS A 400 -2.70 -18.57 27.47
CA LYS A 400 -3.12 -18.13 28.81
C LYS A 400 -4.08 -16.95 28.76
N LYS A 401 -3.90 -16.05 27.78
CA LYS A 401 -4.76 -14.87 27.58
C LYS A 401 -5.99 -15.14 26.70
N ALA A 402 -6.07 -16.32 26.08
CA ALA A 402 -7.13 -16.63 25.12
C ALA A 402 -8.54 -16.53 25.70
N SER A 403 -8.75 -16.90 26.97
CA SER A 403 -10.06 -16.79 27.64
C SER A 403 -10.35 -15.42 28.26
N GLU A 404 -9.38 -14.51 28.28
CA GLU A 404 -9.55 -13.17 28.87
C GLU A 404 -9.86 -12.11 27.80
N MET A 405 -9.31 -12.28 26.59
CA MET A 405 -9.48 -11.33 25.49
C MET A 405 -10.67 -11.72 24.63
N GLN A 406 -11.63 -10.81 24.50
CA GLN A 406 -12.86 -10.99 23.74
C GLN A 406 -13.42 -9.64 23.28
N GLY A 407 -14.38 -9.70 22.35
CA GLY A 407 -15.17 -8.58 21.87
C GLY A 407 -14.83 -8.15 20.45
N ILE A 408 -15.78 -7.45 19.84
CA ILE A 408 -15.63 -6.84 18.52
C ILE A 408 -14.89 -5.51 18.69
N GLU A 409 -13.90 -5.25 17.83
CA GLU A 409 -13.15 -3.98 17.80
C GLU A 409 -13.16 -3.41 16.38
N THR A 410 -13.24 -2.08 16.25
CA THR A 410 -13.08 -1.43 14.94
C THR A 410 -11.97 -0.40 15.03
N PHE A 411 -11.00 -0.49 14.13
CA PHE A 411 -9.81 0.32 14.11
C PHE A 411 -9.80 1.29 12.93
N PHE A 412 -9.25 2.48 13.15
CA PHE A 412 -8.86 3.40 12.09
C PHE A 412 -7.38 3.74 12.20
N LEU A 413 -6.79 4.15 11.06
CA LEU A 413 -5.37 4.41 10.98
C LEU A 413 -4.98 5.68 11.75
N SER A 414 -4.07 5.52 12.72
CA SER A 414 -3.49 6.62 13.52
C SER A 414 -2.20 6.14 14.20
N PRO A 415 -1.21 7.02 14.46
CA PRO A 415 -0.15 6.72 15.41
C PRO A 415 -0.75 6.55 16.82
N THR A 416 -0.80 5.31 17.32
CA THR A 416 -1.35 4.97 18.65
C THR A 416 -0.27 4.95 19.73
N ARG A 417 -0.66 5.24 20.98
CA ARG A 417 0.17 5.01 22.18
C ARG A 417 -0.31 3.81 23.01
N SER A 418 -1.40 3.16 22.60
CA SER A 418 -1.96 2.02 23.32
C SER A 418 -1.17 0.75 23.04
N GLU A 419 -0.61 0.14 24.08
CA GLU A 419 0.14 -1.12 23.96
C GLU A 419 -0.72 -2.27 23.41
N ARG A 420 -2.01 -2.31 23.75
CA ARG A 420 -2.97 -3.28 23.18
C ARG A 420 -3.11 -3.07 21.67
N SER A 421 -3.34 -1.84 21.23
CA SER A 421 -3.53 -1.51 19.81
C SER A 421 -2.25 -1.72 19.00
N MET A 422 -1.08 -1.43 19.60
CA MET A 422 0.23 -1.76 19.01
C MET A 422 0.43 -3.26 18.84
N ARG A 423 0.02 -4.08 19.81
CA ARG A 423 0.12 -5.54 19.72
C ARG A 423 -0.75 -6.12 18.62
N ALA A 424 -2.01 -5.68 18.52
CA ALA A 424 -2.90 -6.09 17.44
C ALA A 424 -2.32 -5.72 16.08
N ALA A 425 -1.91 -4.44 15.90
CA ALA A 425 -1.25 -4.01 14.68
C ALA A 425 -0.01 -4.85 14.37
N ASN A 426 0.87 -5.10 15.33
CA ASN A 426 2.07 -5.90 15.12
C ASN A 426 1.78 -7.36 14.73
N LEU A 427 0.64 -7.93 15.10
CA LEU A 427 0.27 -9.28 14.66
C LEU A 427 -0.16 -9.27 13.20
N GLU A 428 -1.08 -8.38 12.83
CA GLU A 428 -1.57 -8.26 11.45
C GLU A 428 -0.49 -7.86 10.46
N ASN A 429 0.40 -6.99 10.92
CA ASN A 429 1.50 -6.45 10.14
C ASN A 429 2.62 -7.48 9.85
N LYS A 430 2.62 -8.66 10.47
CA LYS A 430 3.64 -9.72 10.23
C LYS A 430 3.42 -10.50 8.94
N SER A 431 2.21 -10.47 8.40
CA SER A 431 1.87 -11.11 7.12
C SER A 431 2.59 -10.47 5.92
N ASP A 432 3.16 -9.27 6.12
CA ASP A 432 3.92 -8.52 5.13
C ASP A 432 5.40 -8.92 5.17
N THR A 433 5.86 -9.60 4.12
CA THR A 433 7.30 -9.84 3.90
C THR A 433 8.00 -8.66 3.22
N ASP A 434 7.24 -7.64 2.80
CA ASP A 434 7.79 -6.46 2.12
C ASP A 434 8.31 -5.41 3.12
N GLU A 435 9.50 -4.89 2.81
CA GLU A 435 10.33 -3.96 3.60
C GLU A 435 9.73 -2.56 3.74
N MET A 436 8.49 -2.42 4.21
CA MET A 436 8.07 -1.12 4.73
C MET A 436 8.83 -0.91 6.05
N ASN A 437 9.94 -0.16 6.02
CA ASN A 437 10.77 0.08 7.22
C ASN A 437 9.94 0.84 8.29
N TYR A 438 10.19 0.58 9.58
CA TYR A 438 9.52 1.21 10.74
C TYR A 438 9.42 2.74 10.64
N PHE A 439 10.33 3.37 9.92
CA PHE A 439 10.31 4.82 9.75
C PHE A 439 9.43 5.34 8.62
N THR A 440 9.42 4.66 7.46
CA THR A 440 8.45 4.89 6.39
C THR A 440 7.03 4.82 6.95
N LYS A 441 6.82 3.85 7.84
CA LYS A 441 5.61 3.61 8.61
C LYS A 441 5.22 4.81 9.49
N ILE A 442 6.13 5.30 10.34
CA ILE A 442 5.89 6.47 11.21
C ILE A 442 5.71 7.76 10.41
N SER A 443 6.49 7.94 9.35
CA SER A 443 6.36 9.09 8.46
C SER A 443 4.97 9.10 7.83
N PHE A 444 4.51 8.00 7.23
CA PHE A 444 3.15 7.89 6.69
C PHE A 444 2.06 8.26 7.69
N LEU A 445 2.16 7.71 8.90
CA LEU A 445 1.21 7.99 9.98
C LEU A 445 1.18 9.48 10.37
N ASN A 446 2.31 10.19 10.23
CA ASN A 446 2.40 11.63 10.46
C ASN A 446 1.89 12.49 9.29
N PHE A 447 1.65 11.91 8.10
CA PHE A 447 1.02 12.57 6.94
C PHE A 447 -0.47 12.29 6.79
N LEU A 448 -1.04 11.52 7.72
CA LEU A 448 -2.47 11.25 7.69
C LEU A 448 -3.22 12.57 7.75
N ASN A 449 -4.00 12.84 6.70
CA ASN A 449 -4.88 13.98 6.65
C ASN A 449 -5.87 13.89 7.83
N ARG A 450 -5.93 14.95 8.66
CA ARG A 450 -6.86 15.03 9.79
C ARG A 450 -8.31 14.76 9.37
N GLU A 451 -8.73 15.25 8.21
CA GLU A 451 -10.09 15.01 7.69
C GLU A 451 -10.34 13.53 7.42
N LYS A 452 -9.35 12.83 6.86
CA LYS A 452 -9.45 11.37 6.64
C LYS A 452 -9.47 10.61 7.95
N ILE A 453 -8.63 10.96 8.92
CA ILE A 453 -8.67 10.35 10.26
C ILE A 453 -10.05 10.54 10.88
N ILE A 454 -10.59 11.77 10.83
CA ILE A 454 -11.92 12.08 11.36
C ILE A 454 -13.00 11.26 10.63
N ALA A 455 -12.94 11.19 9.30
CA ALA A 455 -13.88 10.42 8.50
C ALA A 455 -13.82 8.92 8.79
N SER A 456 -12.62 8.34 8.89
CA SER A 456 -12.41 6.93 9.27
C SER A 456 -12.84 6.64 10.70
N ASN A 457 -12.63 7.57 11.64
CA ASN A 457 -13.09 7.45 13.02
C ASN A 457 -14.63 7.43 13.08
N LYS A 458 -15.30 8.37 12.39
CA LYS A 458 -16.76 8.36 12.28
C LYS A 458 -17.29 7.07 11.67
N LEU A 459 -16.66 6.61 10.57
CA LEU A 459 -16.98 5.33 9.94
C LEU A 459 -16.83 4.16 10.94
N ALA A 460 -15.74 4.14 11.70
CA ALA A 460 -15.50 3.12 12.71
C ALA A 460 -16.57 3.11 13.81
N ILE A 461 -17.01 4.29 14.27
CA ILE A 461 -18.09 4.43 15.27
C ILE A 461 -19.42 3.90 14.74
N ASP A 462 -19.78 4.29 13.52
CA ASP A 462 -21.05 3.87 12.92
C ASP A 462 -21.07 2.35 12.66
N ILE A 463 -19.94 1.78 12.20
CA ILE A 463 -19.78 0.33 12.03
C ILE A 463 -19.80 -0.41 13.36
N GLN A 464 -19.01 0.01 14.35
CA GLN A 464 -18.95 -0.63 15.67
C GLN A 464 -20.33 -0.69 16.33
N THR A 465 -21.05 0.45 16.31
CA THR A 465 -22.38 0.56 16.91
C THR A 465 -23.38 -0.41 16.26
N ASN A 466 -23.41 -0.45 14.92
CA ASN A 466 -24.34 -1.29 14.18
C ASN A 466 -23.97 -2.78 14.20
N LEU A 467 -22.67 -3.12 14.25
CA LEU A 467 -22.19 -4.46 14.54
C LEU A 467 -22.75 -4.97 15.87
N LEU A 468 -22.53 -4.21 16.95
CA LEU A 468 -22.99 -4.59 18.28
C LEU A 468 -24.51 -4.68 18.35
N SER A 469 -25.24 -3.73 17.76
CA SER A 469 -26.71 -3.77 17.71
C SER A 469 -27.22 -5.03 17.00
N SER A 470 -26.60 -5.41 15.88
CA SER A 470 -26.97 -6.61 15.14
C SER A 470 -26.69 -7.88 15.95
N VAL A 471 -25.44 -8.09 16.40
CA VAL A 471 -25.04 -9.35 17.05
C VAL A 471 -25.68 -9.51 18.43
N ARG A 472 -25.89 -8.42 19.19
CA ARG A 472 -26.50 -8.47 20.53
C ARG A 472 -27.99 -8.81 20.54
N THR A 473 -28.61 -8.85 19.37
CA THR A 473 -29.97 -9.38 19.23
C THR A 473 -30.05 -10.87 19.62
N ASN A 474 -28.98 -11.63 19.39
CA ASN A 474 -28.97 -13.09 19.60
C ASN A 474 -27.78 -13.61 20.42
N TYR A 475 -26.73 -12.80 20.61
CA TYR A 475 -25.47 -13.26 21.19
C TYR A 475 -24.95 -12.28 22.25
N ASN A 476 -24.39 -12.81 23.33
CA ASN A 476 -23.73 -11.98 24.33
C ASN A 476 -22.28 -11.68 23.90
N VAL A 477 -22.08 -10.54 23.25
CA VAL A 477 -20.78 -10.11 22.70
C VAL A 477 -20.30 -8.84 23.38
N SER A 478 -19.04 -8.85 23.80
CA SER A 478 -18.38 -7.69 24.41
C SER A 478 -18.08 -6.60 23.39
N ASP A 479 -18.17 -5.35 23.84
CA ASP A 479 -17.72 -4.21 23.05
C ASP A 479 -16.24 -3.94 23.34
N GLY A 480 -15.38 -4.16 22.35
CA GLY A 480 -13.96 -3.82 22.46
C GLY A 480 -13.65 -2.37 22.10
N GLY A 481 -14.62 -1.66 21.51
CA GLY A 481 -14.61 -0.25 21.19
C GLY A 481 -14.01 0.10 19.83
N VAL A 482 -14.08 1.40 19.51
CA VAL A 482 -13.34 2.00 18.41
C VAL A 482 -11.95 2.39 18.88
N ARG A 483 -10.94 2.05 18.10
CA ARG A 483 -9.53 2.26 18.46
C ARG A 483 -8.71 2.82 17.31
N GLU A 484 -7.61 3.43 17.68
CA GLU A 484 -6.63 3.98 16.75
C GLU A 484 -5.40 3.05 16.73
N ALA A 485 -4.89 2.71 15.54
CA ALA A 485 -3.75 1.79 15.42
C ALA A 485 -3.01 1.90 14.07
N PRO A 486 -1.71 1.58 14.03
CA PRO A 486 -0.89 1.64 12.81
C PRO A 486 -0.98 0.35 11.98
N PHE A 487 -2.17 0.01 11.49
CA PHE A 487 -2.37 -1.15 10.62
C PHE A 487 -1.89 -0.89 9.18
N TRP A 488 -0.97 -1.70 8.67
CA TRP A 488 -0.41 -1.51 7.32
C TRP A 488 -1.44 -1.73 6.21
N VAL A 489 -2.44 -2.58 6.43
CA VAL A 489 -3.55 -2.76 5.49
C VAL A 489 -4.40 -1.51 5.31
N LEU A 490 -4.29 -0.51 6.19
CA LEU A 490 -4.98 0.78 6.03
C LEU A 490 -4.07 1.86 5.41
N VAL A 491 -2.76 1.60 5.30
CA VAL A 491 -1.79 2.56 4.76
C VAL A 491 -1.97 2.70 3.25
N GLY A 492 -1.91 3.94 2.78
CA GLY A 492 -2.08 4.28 1.36
C GLY A 492 -3.53 4.39 0.88
N ALA A 493 -4.52 4.09 1.73
CA ALA A 493 -5.93 4.27 1.38
C ALA A 493 -6.25 5.76 1.14
N LEU A 494 -6.80 6.08 -0.03
CA LEU A 494 -7.14 7.46 -0.40
C LEU A 494 -8.53 7.90 0.07
N MET A 495 -9.32 6.97 0.60
CA MET A 495 -10.68 7.14 1.14
C MET A 495 -10.72 6.78 2.64
N PRO A 496 -11.83 7.07 3.36
CA PRO A 496 -12.03 6.57 4.72
C PRO A 496 -11.91 5.04 4.78
N ALA A 497 -11.12 4.57 5.74
CA ALA A 497 -10.66 3.20 5.83
C ALA A 497 -10.66 2.70 7.27
N VAL A 498 -11.19 1.50 7.49
CA VAL A 498 -11.24 0.84 8.81
C VAL A 498 -10.84 -0.62 8.72
N LEU A 499 -10.35 -1.16 9.83
CA LEU A 499 -10.16 -2.59 10.06
C LEU A 499 -11.12 -3.05 11.15
N ILE A 500 -11.86 -4.12 10.90
CA ILE A 500 -12.82 -4.70 11.85
C ILE A 500 -12.23 -6.00 12.37
N GLU A 501 -12.11 -6.11 13.68
CA GLU A 501 -11.89 -7.36 14.39
C GLU A 501 -13.23 -7.93 14.82
N THR A 502 -13.67 -9.00 14.15
CA THR A 502 -15.00 -9.60 14.35
C THR A 502 -15.18 -10.37 15.66
N GLY A 503 -14.11 -10.49 16.44
CA GLY A 503 -14.01 -11.24 17.69
C GLY A 503 -12.64 -11.94 17.78
N TYR A 504 -12.34 -12.54 18.94
CA TYR A 504 -11.08 -13.26 19.16
C TYR A 504 -11.23 -14.73 18.74
N ILE A 505 -10.61 -15.11 17.61
CA ILE A 505 -10.68 -16.48 17.07
C ILE A 505 -10.08 -17.52 18.01
N THR A 506 -9.11 -17.10 18.82
CA THR A 506 -8.48 -17.94 19.85
C THR A 506 -9.35 -18.11 21.10
N HIS A 507 -10.34 -17.23 21.32
CA HIS A 507 -11.15 -17.28 22.52
C HIS A 507 -12.15 -18.46 22.45
N PRO A 508 -12.26 -19.31 23.49
CA PRO A 508 -13.06 -20.55 23.41
C PRO A 508 -14.54 -20.37 23.07
N LYS A 509 -15.16 -19.25 23.51
CA LYS A 509 -16.56 -18.92 23.20
C LYS A 509 -16.69 -18.22 21.84
N GLU A 510 -16.00 -17.10 21.63
CA GLU A 510 -16.03 -16.36 20.36
C GLU A 510 -15.55 -17.18 19.16
N GLY A 511 -14.54 -18.04 19.29
CA GLY A 511 -14.13 -18.95 18.21
C GLY A 511 -15.26 -19.88 17.75
N LYS A 512 -16.13 -20.35 18.67
CA LYS A 512 -17.33 -21.12 18.31
C LYS A 512 -18.38 -20.26 17.60
N LEU A 513 -18.52 -18.99 18.00
CA LEU A 513 -19.41 -18.05 17.33
C LEU A 513 -18.90 -17.72 15.92
N LEU A 514 -17.61 -17.47 15.76
CA LEU A 514 -16.97 -17.17 14.47
C LEU A 514 -17.05 -18.34 13.48
N ALA A 515 -17.14 -19.58 13.98
CA ALA A 515 -17.42 -20.76 13.15
C ALA A 515 -18.90 -20.87 12.72
N ASN A 516 -19.82 -20.19 13.39
CA ASN A 516 -21.27 -20.26 13.16
C ASN A 516 -21.72 -19.37 12.00
N ASP A 517 -22.46 -19.94 11.05
CA ASP A 517 -22.93 -19.21 9.87
C ASP A 517 -23.94 -18.12 10.19
N ALA A 518 -24.85 -18.34 11.15
CA ALA A 518 -25.84 -17.35 11.58
C ALA A 518 -25.19 -16.15 12.28
N TYR A 519 -24.08 -16.38 12.99
CA TYR A 519 -23.28 -15.30 13.57
C TYR A 519 -22.60 -14.47 12.46
N ALA A 520 -22.06 -15.13 11.43
CA ALA A 520 -21.49 -14.46 10.27
C ALA A 520 -22.54 -13.62 9.51
N ASP A 521 -23.80 -14.07 9.43
CA ASP A 521 -24.90 -13.27 8.87
C ASP A 521 -25.16 -12.01 9.71
N LYS A 522 -25.15 -12.12 11.04
CA LYS A 522 -25.34 -10.96 11.93
C LYS A 522 -24.19 -9.96 11.85
N LEU A 523 -22.95 -10.43 11.76
CA LEU A 523 -21.78 -9.58 11.50
C LEU A 523 -21.94 -8.84 10.16
N ALA A 524 -22.28 -9.57 9.10
CA ALA A 524 -22.47 -9.00 7.76
C ALA A 524 -23.59 -7.95 7.71
N GLU A 525 -24.72 -8.22 8.36
CA GLU A 525 -25.83 -7.27 8.52
C GLU A 525 -25.39 -6.01 9.28
N GLY A 526 -24.65 -6.17 10.37
CA GLY A 526 -24.13 -5.07 11.18
C GLY A 526 -23.15 -4.16 10.40
N ILE A 527 -22.24 -4.75 9.62
CA ILE A 527 -21.32 -4.01 8.74
C ILE A 527 -22.11 -3.19 7.71
N ALA A 528 -23.07 -3.82 7.02
CA ALA A 528 -23.86 -3.14 6.00
C ALA A 528 -24.70 -1.99 6.58
N ASN A 529 -25.30 -2.19 7.76
CA ASN A 529 -26.05 -1.16 8.47
C ASN A 529 -25.14 0.00 8.90
N GLY A 530 -23.93 -0.28 9.38
CA GLY A 530 -22.96 0.75 9.74
C GLY A 530 -22.54 1.62 8.55
N ILE A 531 -22.36 1.00 7.37
CA ILE A 531 -22.04 1.73 6.14
C ILE A 531 -23.20 2.63 5.70
N ASP A 532 -24.44 2.12 5.73
CA ASP A 532 -25.64 2.92 5.44
C ASP A 532 -25.74 4.13 6.37
N ASP A 533 -25.53 3.91 7.66
CA ASP A 533 -25.65 4.94 8.69
C ASP A 533 -24.54 6.01 8.54
N TYR A 534 -23.32 5.59 8.21
CA TYR A 534 -22.21 6.49 7.89
C TYR A 534 -22.56 7.45 6.75
N PHE A 535 -23.03 6.94 5.61
CA PHE A 535 -23.42 7.80 4.47
C PHE A 535 -24.69 8.62 4.75
N ALA A 536 -25.59 8.13 5.60
CA ALA A 536 -26.76 8.89 6.02
C ALA A 536 -26.40 10.10 6.90
N LYS A 537 -25.34 9.99 7.71
CA LYS A 537 -24.88 11.04 8.64
C LYS A 537 -23.84 11.98 8.06
N ASN A 538 -23.02 11.53 7.11
CA ASN A 538 -21.82 12.26 6.65
C ASN A 538 -21.87 12.57 5.14
N ARG A 539 -22.87 13.36 4.72
CA ARG A 539 -23.07 13.75 3.32
C ARG A 539 -22.13 14.84 2.83
#